data_AF-D8M2Z0-F1
#
_entry.id   AF-D8M2Z0-F1
#
_cell.length_a   1.000
_cell.length_b   1.000
_cell.length_c   1.000
_cell.angle_alpha   90.00
_cell.angle_beta   90.00
_cell.angle_gamma   90.00
#
_symmetry.space_group_name_H-M   'P 1'
#
loop_
_entity.id
_entity.type
_entity.pdbx_description
1 polymer ?
#
loop_
_entity_poly.entity_id
_entity_poly.type
_entity_poly.pdbx_seq_one_letter_code
_entity_poly.pdbx_strand_id
1 'polypeptide(L)'
;MKPLLIDACKRKWGDTIPIVEEIRNVKCQEDCIIIGTIYKDLSLFKSILNEKVSSAFNPQLIGTQFLPKNSLHGPLSQEGDPIILEDSTTRIMIKDFKDPIVTGVVMAIRGEVRVSLHGLEW
;
A
#
# COMPACT_ATOMS: atom_id res chain seq x y z
N MET A 1 -8.85 -12.99 7.77
CA MET A 1 -7.61 -13.21 6.99
C MET A 1 -6.37 -13.45 7.86
N LYS A 2 -6.10 -12.62 8.87
CA LYS A 2 -4.87 -12.71 9.69
C LYS A 2 -4.55 -14.12 10.26
N PRO A 3 -5.50 -14.89 10.85
CA PRO A 3 -5.20 -16.25 11.33
C PRO A 3 -4.71 -17.21 10.24
N LEU A 4 -5.35 -17.19 9.07
CA LEU A 4 -4.97 -18.04 7.93
C LEU A 4 -3.56 -17.70 7.41
N LEU A 5 -3.20 -16.42 7.44
CA LEU A 5 -1.88 -15.96 7.05
C LEU A 5 -0.82 -16.35 8.07
N ILE A 6 -1.12 -16.30 9.37
CA ILE A 6 -0.21 -16.80 10.42
C ILE A 6 0.10 -18.28 10.19
N ASP A 7 -0.91 -19.11 9.96
CA ASP A 7 -0.72 -20.54 9.70
C ASP A 7 0.06 -20.80 8.39
N ALA A 8 -0.18 -19.98 7.35
CA ALA A 8 0.59 -20.04 6.12
C ALA A 8 2.06 -19.62 6.32
N CYS A 9 2.32 -18.59 7.15
CA CYS A 9 3.67 -18.13 7.48
C CYS A 9 4.46 -19.21 8.22
N LYS A 10 3.86 -19.82 9.24
CA LYS A 10 4.51 -20.91 9.99
C LYS A 10 4.88 -22.09 9.08
N ARG A 11 4.00 -22.46 8.15
CA ARG A 11 4.30 -23.51 7.16
C ARG A 11 5.37 -23.12 6.14
N LYS A 12 5.43 -21.84 5.72
CA LYS A 12 6.35 -21.37 4.68
C LYS A 12 7.74 -21.00 5.23
N TRP A 13 7.79 -20.39 6.40
CA TRP A 13 8.99 -19.76 6.96
C TRP A 13 9.40 -20.32 8.34
N GLY A 14 8.61 -21.24 8.91
CA GLY A 14 8.86 -21.83 10.22
C GLY A 14 8.41 -20.94 11.38
N ASP A 15 8.65 -21.41 12.61
CA ASP A 15 8.29 -20.70 13.85
C ASP A 15 9.43 -19.82 14.40
N THR A 16 10.60 -19.80 13.74
CA THR A 16 11.77 -19.06 14.21
C THR A 16 11.74 -17.58 13.84
N ILE A 17 11.01 -17.21 12.79
CA ILE A 17 10.90 -15.81 12.34
C ILE A 17 9.71 -15.16 13.07
N PRO A 18 9.93 -14.09 13.83
CA PRO A 18 8.86 -13.44 14.58
C PRO A 18 7.82 -12.83 13.64
N ILE A 19 6.55 -13.07 13.94
CA ILE A 19 5.43 -12.37 13.30
C ILE A 19 5.10 -11.16 14.16
N VAL A 20 5.33 -9.95 13.63
CA VAL A 20 5.03 -8.71 14.33
C VAL A 20 3.57 -8.36 14.12
N GLU A 21 2.83 -8.17 15.22
CA GLU A 21 1.38 -7.95 15.15
C GLU A 21 1.00 -6.57 14.60
N GLU A 22 1.84 -5.56 14.88
CA GLU A 22 1.63 -4.16 14.48
C GLU A 22 2.91 -3.58 13.87
N ILE A 23 2.80 -2.92 12.72
CA ILE A 23 3.91 -2.35 11.97
C ILE A 23 4.74 -1.38 12.82
N ARG A 24 4.09 -0.60 13.70
CA ARG A 24 4.78 0.34 14.60
C ARG A 24 5.78 -0.32 15.57
N ASN A 25 5.66 -1.62 15.81
CA ASN A 25 6.52 -2.38 16.73
C ASN A 25 7.70 -3.06 16.01
N VAL A 26 7.80 -2.87 14.70
CA VAL A 26 8.90 -3.41 13.91
C VAL A 26 10.19 -2.70 14.29
N LYS A 27 11.24 -3.49 14.50
CA LYS A 27 12.56 -3.00 14.83
C LYS A 27 13.43 -2.93 13.59
N CYS A 28 14.22 -1.87 13.50
CA CYS A 28 15.17 -1.69 12.41
C CYS A 28 16.19 -2.83 12.39
N GLN A 29 16.51 -3.34 11.20
CA GLN A 29 17.48 -4.42 10.98
C GLN A 29 17.13 -5.77 11.65
N GLU A 30 15.86 -6.01 12.01
CA GLU A 30 15.40 -7.33 12.47
C GLU A 30 14.55 -7.99 11.37
N ASP A 31 14.96 -9.20 10.95
CA ASP A 31 14.19 -10.03 10.01
C ASP A 31 12.92 -10.51 10.69
N CYS A 32 11.77 -10.07 10.19
CA CYS A 32 10.48 -10.44 10.73
C CYS A 32 9.40 -10.49 9.65
N ILE A 33 8.23 -11.01 10.04
CA ILE A 33 7.07 -11.10 9.17
C ILE A 33 6.02 -10.09 9.63
N ILE A 34 5.50 -9.32 8.69
CA ILE A 34 4.42 -8.38 8.92
C ILE A 34 3.20 -8.84 8.12
N ILE A 35 2.02 -8.75 8.71
CA ILE A 35 0.75 -8.97 8.03
C ILE A 35 -0.01 -7.66 7.94
N GLY A 36 -0.25 -7.19 6.72
CA GLY A 36 -0.94 -5.93 6.47
C GLY A 36 -1.78 -5.98 5.21
N THR A 37 -2.40 -4.84 4.90
CA THR A 37 -3.15 -4.61 3.66
C THR A 37 -2.29 -3.82 2.71
N ILE A 38 -2.29 -4.18 1.43
CA ILE A 38 -1.58 -3.42 0.40
C ILE A 38 -2.42 -2.22 -0.02
N TYR A 39 -1.79 -1.06 -0.04
CA TYR A 39 -2.25 0.13 -0.73
C TYR A 39 -1.25 0.47 -1.84
N LYS A 40 -1.73 0.50 -3.08
CA LYS A 40 -0.94 0.97 -4.22
C LYS A 40 -1.29 2.44 -4.47
N ASP A 41 -0.29 3.31 -4.40
CA ASP A 41 -0.47 4.73 -4.62
C ASP A 41 -0.44 5.04 -6.12
N LEU A 42 -1.64 5.09 -6.73
CA LEU A 42 -1.81 5.21 -8.17
C LEU A 42 -1.63 6.67 -8.61
N SER A 43 -0.46 6.99 -9.15
CA SER A 43 -0.09 8.34 -9.59
C SER A 43 -1.05 8.96 -10.62
N LEU A 44 -1.70 8.13 -11.44
CA LEU A 44 -2.66 8.55 -12.47
C LEU A 44 -4.11 8.66 -11.96
N PHE A 45 -4.37 8.27 -10.71
CA PHE A 45 -5.72 8.33 -10.17
C PHE A 45 -6.10 9.78 -9.83
N LYS A 46 -7.06 10.31 -10.58
CA LYS A 46 -7.55 11.68 -10.37
C LYS A 46 -8.38 11.74 -9.09
N SER A 47 -7.88 12.44 -8.08
CA SER A 47 -8.63 12.74 -6.86
C SER A 47 -9.75 13.74 -7.16
N ILE A 48 -10.98 13.42 -6.72
CA ILE A 48 -12.12 14.34 -6.72
C ILE A 48 -11.78 15.62 -5.93
N LEU A 49 -10.91 15.52 -4.91
CA LEU A 49 -10.48 16.68 -4.14
C LEU A 49 -9.57 17.60 -4.98
N ASN A 50 -8.64 17.05 -5.76
CA ASN A 50 -7.80 17.85 -6.64
C ASN A 50 -8.65 18.55 -7.71
N GLU A 51 -9.62 17.84 -8.29
CA GLU A 51 -10.54 18.41 -9.28
C GLU A 51 -11.36 19.59 -8.73
N LYS A 52 -11.79 19.51 -7.46
CA LYS A 52 -12.52 20.60 -6.78
C LYS A 52 -11.65 21.80 -6.41
N VAL A 53 -10.37 21.61 -6.09
CA VAL A 53 -9.45 22.71 -5.75
C VAL A 53 -8.97 23.43 -7.02
N SER A 54 -8.77 22.71 -8.13
CA SER A 54 -8.46 23.31 -9.44
C SER A 54 -9.65 24.09 -10.02
N SER A 55 -10.88 23.80 -9.58
CA SER A 55 -12.13 24.40 -10.04
C SER A 55 -12.79 25.35 -9.03
N ALA A 56 -12.05 25.83 -8.03
CA ALA A 56 -12.52 26.83 -7.06
C ALA A 56 -12.94 28.20 -7.67
N PHE A 57 -13.07 28.28 -9.00
CA PHE A 57 -13.67 29.39 -9.75
C PHE A 57 -14.74 28.96 -10.78
N ASN A 58 -15.37 27.78 -10.67
CA ASN A 58 -16.54 27.46 -11.51
C ASN A 58 -17.72 26.90 -10.71
N PRO A 59 -18.67 27.76 -10.29
CA PRO A 59 -19.88 27.35 -9.54
C PRO A 59 -20.86 26.46 -10.33
N GLN A 60 -20.55 26.08 -11.58
CA GLN A 60 -21.34 25.13 -12.38
C GLN A 60 -20.95 23.66 -12.18
N LEU A 61 -19.92 23.35 -11.39
CA LEU A 61 -19.44 21.97 -11.15
C LEU A 61 -19.93 21.38 -9.82
N ILE A 62 -21.00 21.91 -9.24
CA ILE A 62 -21.74 21.28 -8.13
C ILE A 62 -22.74 20.28 -8.74
N GLY A 63 -22.22 19.23 -9.35
CA GLY A 63 -23.03 18.22 -10.02
C GLY A 63 -22.11 17.18 -10.62
N THR A 64 -21.77 16.17 -9.81
CA THR A 64 -21.19 14.88 -10.21
C THR A 64 -20.68 14.82 -11.65
N GLN A 65 -19.53 15.44 -11.93
CA GLN A 65 -18.87 15.25 -13.21
C GLN A 65 -18.16 13.90 -13.15
N PHE A 66 -18.95 12.83 -13.31
CA PHE A 66 -18.40 11.54 -13.67
C PHE A 66 -17.70 11.73 -15.00
N LEU A 67 -16.37 11.80 -14.99
CA LEU A 67 -15.59 11.69 -16.22
C LEU A 67 -16.12 10.49 -16.99
N PRO A 68 -16.43 10.62 -18.30
CA PRO A 68 -16.85 9.49 -19.12
C PRO A 68 -15.86 8.34 -18.90
N LYS A 69 -16.35 7.09 -18.79
CA LYS A 69 -15.52 5.89 -18.62
C LYS A 69 -14.37 5.80 -19.64
N ASN A 70 -14.56 6.49 -20.78
CA ASN A 70 -13.70 6.52 -21.94
C ASN A 70 -12.52 7.51 -21.80
N SER A 71 -12.46 8.29 -20.72
CA SER A 71 -11.42 9.32 -20.48
C SER A 71 -10.11 8.72 -19.94
N LEU A 72 -10.13 7.45 -19.53
CA LEU A 72 -8.95 6.73 -19.06
C LEU A 72 -8.32 6.00 -20.25
N HIS A 73 -7.34 6.64 -20.88
CA HIS A 73 -6.53 6.02 -21.93
C HIS A 73 -5.42 5.18 -21.28
N GLY A 74 -5.74 3.97 -20.83
CA GLY A 74 -4.75 3.00 -20.32
C GLY A 74 -4.94 2.56 -18.87
N PRO A 75 -4.07 1.65 -18.37
CA PRO A 75 -4.12 1.17 -17.00
C PRO A 75 -3.82 2.30 -16.01
N LEU A 76 -4.62 2.37 -14.93
CA LEU A 76 -4.42 3.33 -13.84
C LEU A 76 -3.10 3.11 -13.09
N SER A 77 -2.61 1.88 -13.11
CA SER A 77 -1.37 1.48 -12.48
C SER A 77 -0.18 1.67 -13.41
N GLN A 78 0.90 2.21 -12.85
CA GLN A 78 2.21 2.34 -13.47
C GLN A 78 3.22 1.41 -12.78
N GLU A 79 4.34 1.13 -13.45
CA GLU A 79 5.42 0.24 -12.95
C GLU A 79 6.12 0.81 -11.72
N GLY A 80 6.21 2.15 -11.61
CA GLY A 80 6.86 2.83 -10.48
C GLY A 80 5.91 3.31 -9.38
N ASP A 81 4.63 2.96 -9.42
CA ASP A 81 3.68 3.38 -8.38
C ASP A 81 4.10 2.80 -7.01
N PRO A 82 4.21 3.63 -5.97
CA PRO A 82 4.58 3.17 -4.63
C PRO A 82 3.63 2.08 -4.12
N ILE A 83 4.20 1.05 -3.52
CA ILE A 83 3.47 -0.01 -2.84
C ILE A 83 3.66 0.19 -1.34
N ILE A 84 2.55 0.30 -0.63
CA ILE A 84 2.51 0.59 0.79
C ILE A 84 1.85 -0.61 1.49
N LEU A 85 2.46 -1.06 2.58
CA LEU A 85 1.83 -1.96 3.53
C LEU A 85 1.26 -1.15 4.68
N GLU A 86 -0.01 -1.35 4.99
CA GLU A 86 -0.70 -0.66 6.08
C GLU A 86 -1.37 -1.64 7.03
N ASP A 87 -1.45 -1.23 8.29
CA ASP A 87 -2.26 -1.86 9.32
C ASP A 87 -3.09 -0.80 10.06
N SER A 88 -3.71 -1.18 11.18
CA SER A 88 -4.52 -0.25 11.98
C SER A 88 -3.71 0.85 12.68
N THR A 89 -2.38 0.79 12.66
CA THR A 89 -1.49 1.66 13.43
C THR A 89 -0.70 2.62 12.55
N THR A 90 -0.13 2.14 11.45
CA THR A 90 0.76 2.93 10.58
C THR A 90 0.90 2.28 9.20
N ARG A 91 1.74 2.88 8.37
CA ARG A 91 2.06 2.45 7.02
C ARG A 91 3.56 2.50 6.76
N ILE A 92 4.06 1.57 5.96
CA ILE A 92 5.46 1.50 5.51
C ILE A 92 5.49 1.30 3.99
N MET A 93 6.49 1.90 3.34
CA MET A 93 6.72 1.70 1.91
C MET A 93 7.50 0.41 1.71
N ILE A 94 7.05 -0.43 0.79
CA ILE A 94 7.77 -1.65 0.40
C ILE A 94 8.68 -1.32 -0.78
N LYS A 95 9.95 -1.70 -0.69
CA LYS A 95 10.91 -1.64 -1.79
C LYS A 95 10.99 -2.98 -2.52
N ASP A 96 11.40 -2.92 -3.78
CA ASP A 96 11.72 -4.09 -4.62
C ASP A 96 10.60 -5.15 -4.72
N PHE A 97 9.33 -4.74 -4.65
CA PHE A 97 8.20 -5.65 -4.85
C PHE A 97 7.98 -5.92 -6.34
N LYS A 98 8.24 -7.15 -6.78
CA LYS A 98 8.27 -7.52 -8.21
C LYS A 98 6.95 -8.06 -8.76
N ASP A 99 6.08 -8.56 -7.90
CA ASP A 99 4.86 -9.24 -8.34
C ASP A 99 3.73 -8.23 -8.64
N PRO A 100 2.87 -8.51 -9.64
CA PRO A 100 1.69 -7.69 -9.87
C PRO A 100 0.78 -7.71 -8.64
N ILE A 101 0.50 -6.55 -8.07
CA ILE A 101 -0.31 -6.39 -6.87
C ILE A 101 -1.32 -5.26 -7.03
N VAL A 102 -2.46 -5.40 -6.34
CA VAL A 102 -3.55 -4.41 -6.32
C VAL A 102 -3.84 -3.98 -4.89
N THR A 103 -4.44 -2.80 -4.74
CA THR A 103 -4.92 -2.29 -3.46
C THR A 103 -5.97 -3.23 -2.83
N GLY A 104 -5.93 -3.37 -1.51
CA GLY A 104 -6.87 -4.18 -0.72
C GLY A 104 -6.44 -5.62 -0.47
N VAL A 105 -5.31 -6.07 -1.03
CA VAL A 105 -4.78 -7.40 -0.77
C VAL A 105 -4.24 -7.48 0.66
N VAL A 106 -4.76 -8.40 1.47
CA VAL A 106 -4.21 -8.72 2.79
C VAL A 106 -3.15 -9.81 2.63
N MET A 107 -1.89 -9.52 2.99
CA MET A 107 -0.79 -10.47 2.80
C MET A 107 0.24 -10.40 3.92
N ALA A 108 1.06 -11.45 3.98
CA ALA A 108 2.23 -11.52 4.84
C ALA A 108 3.50 -11.24 4.02
N ILE A 109 4.37 -10.38 4.53
CA ILE A 109 5.65 -10.04 3.92
C ILE A 109 6.75 -10.28 4.95
N ARG A 110 7.82 -10.95 4.54
CA ARG A 110 9.04 -11.12 5.32
C ARG A 110 10.11 -10.17 4.80
N GLY A 111 10.83 -9.53 5.71
CA GLY A 111 11.87 -8.58 5.38
C GLY A 111 12.45 -7.91 6.62
N GLU A 112 13.16 -6.81 6.41
CA GLU A 112 13.80 -6.02 7.44
C GLU A 112 13.49 -4.54 7.21
N VAL A 113 13.10 -3.80 8.26
CA VAL A 113 13.01 -2.34 8.14
C VAL A 113 14.41 -1.76 8.02
N ARG A 114 14.60 -0.89 7.03
CA ARG A 114 15.78 -0.03 6.88
C ARG A 114 15.37 1.44 7.02
N VAL A 115 16.27 2.23 7.61
CA VAL A 115 16.13 3.69 7.61
C VAL A 115 16.64 4.22 6.28
N SER A 116 15.78 4.93 5.54
CA SER A 116 16.15 5.66 4.33
C SER A 116 16.07 7.18 4.58
N LEU A 117 16.63 7.96 3.66
CA LEU A 117 16.56 9.43 3.70
C LEU A 117 15.11 9.97 3.72
N HIS A 118 14.12 9.15 3.36
CA HIS A 118 12.70 9.53 3.25
C HIS A 118 11.80 8.87 4.32
N GLY A 119 12.36 8.12 5.28
CA GLY A 119 11.61 7.44 6.33
C GLY A 119 12.01 5.98 6.52
N LEU A 120 11.14 5.18 7.13
CA LEU A 120 11.32 3.73 7.25
C LEU A 120 10.83 3.02 5.99
N GLU A 121 11.66 2.13 5.45
CA GLU A 121 11.39 1.33 4.25
C GLU A 121 11.50 -0.15 4.59
N TRP A 122 10.67 -0.98 3.95
CA TRP A 122 10.60 -2.44 4.11
C TRP A 122 11.12 -3.16 2.87
#